data_AF-A0A813LK89-F1
#
_entry.id   AF-A0A813LK89-F1
#
_cell.length_a   1.000
_cell.length_b   1.000
_cell.length_c   1.000
_cell.angle_alpha   90.00
_cell.angle_beta   90.00
_cell.angle_gamma   90.00
#
_symmetry.space_group_name_H-M   'P 1'
#
loop_
_entity.id
_entity.type
_entity.pdbx_description
1 polymer ?
#
loop_
_entity_poly.entity_id
_entity_poly.type
_entity_poly.pdbx_seq_one_letter_code
_entity_poly.pdbx_strand_id
1 'polypeptide(L)'
;EKCLDVKDGLGKNGAHLQIWDCVKGQASMTFSWDQADGLLRWKKDPRFCVDIRDHKATNGNYAQIWECDQVASKATFAVDPTGVGRIIWSLHPEQCLDVRDKNWVNGNYIQIWQCIGPDMDQIWMFGIVPAMPPPPTPLPLPTTPSKHEGTIRWATHPEKCFDVKDSLAQDGNRMDIWDCVKDQASMQFTWDSADGKIH
;
A
#
# COMPACT_ATOMS: atom_id res chain seq x y z
N GLU A 1 2.22 10.04 4.26
CA GLU A 1 1.70 9.08 3.27
C GLU A 1 0.50 9.70 2.56
N LYS A 2 0.27 9.36 1.30
CA LYS A 2 -0.90 9.82 0.55
C LYS A 2 -1.89 8.68 0.35
N CYS A 3 -3.17 9.00 0.41
CA CYS A 3 -4.27 8.06 0.26
C CYS A 3 -5.17 8.48 -0.90
N LEU A 4 -5.75 7.50 -1.57
CA LEU A 4 -6.87 7.70 -2.48
C LEU A 4 -8.04 8.31 -1.69
N ASP A 5 -8.62 9.39 -2.19
CA ASP A 5 -9.68 10.13 -1.51
C ASP A 5 -10.79 10.53 -2.50
N VAL A 6 -12.04 10.37 -2.08
CA VAL A 6 -13.17 11.03 -2.77
C VAL A 6 -13.13 12.50 -2.41
N LYS A 7 -12.90 13.37 -3.41
CA LYS A 7 -12.75 14.80 -3.19
C LYS A 7 -13.91 15.38 -2.38
N ASP A 8 -13.56 16.10 -1.31
CA ASP A 8 -14.47 16.74 -0.35
C ASP A 8 -15.43 15.73 0.33
N GLY A 9 -15.18 14.42 0.23
CA GLY A 9 -16.05 13.36 0.71
C GLY A 9 -17.44 13.35 0.07
N LEU A 10 -17.55 13.86 -1.16
CA LEU A 10 -18.81 14.13 -1.86
C LEU A 10 -19.36 12.88 -2.55
N GLY A 11 -20.42 12.29 -1.98
CA GLY A 11 -21.09 11.10 -2.55
C GLY A 11 -22.07 11.43 -3.66
N LYS A 12 -21.58 11.71 -4.87
CA LYS A 12 -22.40 11.89 -6.07
C LYS A 12 -21.67 11.36 -7.30
N ASN A 13 -22.44 10.98 -8.33
CA ASN A 13 -21.89 10.60 -9.62
C ASN A 13 -20.97 11.69 -10.18
N GLY A 14 -19.77 11.31 -10.57
CA GLY A 14 -18.75 12.18 -11.13
C GLY A 14 -17.97 12.98 -10.09
N ALA A 15 -18.10 12.69 -8.79
CA ALA A 15 -17.16 13.23 -7.82
C ALA A 15 -15.75 12.68 -8.11
N HIS A 16 -14.77 13.57 -8.22
CA HIS A 16 -13.41 13.20 -8.61
C HIS A 16 -12.70 12.46 -7.47
N LEU A 17 -11.80 11.56 -7.87
CA LEU A 17 -10.80 11.01 -6.96
C LEU A 17 -9.57 11.91 -6.95
N GLN A 18 -8.96 12.02 -5.79
CA GLN A 18 -7.74 12.79 -5.55
C GLN A 18 -6.79 12.02 -4.64
N ILE A 19 -5.56 12.52 -4.51
CA ILE A 19 -4.71 12.18 -3.37
C ILE A 19 -4.89 13.19 -2.23
N TRP A 20 -4.78 12.70 -1.01
CA TRP A 20 -4.70 13.53 0.18
C TRP A 20 -3.82 12.88 1.25
N ASP A 21 -3.37 13.65 2.24
CA ASP A 21 -2.73 13.06 3.42
C ASP A 21 -3.65 12.04 4.09
N CYS A 22 -3.12 10.85 4.36
CA CYS A 22 -3.90 9.79 4.97
C CYS A 22 -4.42 10.19 6.36
N VAL A 23 -5.73 10.12 6.55
CA VAL A 23 -6.39 10.34 7.85
C VAL A 23 -6.98 9.01 8.32
N LYS A 24 -6.49 8.48 9.44
CA LYS A 24 -6.94 7.20 9.98
C LYS A 24 -8.43 7.24 10.28
N GLY A 25 -9.17 6.27 9.74
CA GLY A 25 -10.62 6.14 9.93
C GLY A 25 -11.46 7.10 9.09
N GLN A 26 -10.84 7.90 8.21
CA GLN A 26 -11.56 8.80 7.32
C GLN A 26 -12.29 8.02 6.22
N ALA A 27 -13.61 8.06 6.26
CA ALA A 27 -14.44 7.27 5.35
C ALA A 27 -14.31 7.71 3.88
N SER A 28 -13.95 8.97 3.59
CA SER A 28 -13.70 9.44 2.22
C SER A 28 -12.49 8.78 1.55
N MET A 29 -11.56 8.24 2.35
CA MET A 29 -10.30 7.64 1.90
C MET A 29 -10.26 6.13 2.03
N THR A 30 -11.40 5.49 2.32
CA THR A 30 -11.45 4.06 2.52
C THR A 30 -12.22 3.38 1.40
N PHE A 31 -11.59 2.37 0.80
CA PHE A 31 -12.15 1.60 -0.31
C PHE A 31 -12.10 0.10 0.01
N SER A 32 -13.02 -0.65 -0.55
CA SER A 32 -13.06 -2.11 -0.48
C SER A 32 -13.12 -2.66 -1.89
N TRP A 33 -12.27 -3.62 -2.19
CA TRP A 33 -12.28 -4.33 -3.47
C TRP A 33 -12.77 -5.76 -3.23
N ASP A 34 -13.65 -6.24 -4.10
CA ASP A 34 -14.13 -7.62 -4.10
C ASP A 34 -13.62 -8.32 -5.36
N GLN A 35 -12.87 -9.41 -5.19
CA GLN A 35 -12.33 -10.18 -6.30
C GLN A 35 -13.44 -10.85 -7.14
N ALA A 36 -14.60 -11.15 -6.54
CA ALA A 36 -15.69 -11.85 -7.21
C ALA A 36 -16.33 -11.00 -8.32
N ASP A 37 -16.37 -9.68 -8.15
CA ASP A 37 -16.95 -8.75 -9.13
C ASP A 37 -15.94 -7.71 -9.67
N GLY A 38 -14.75 -7.62 -9.09
CA GLY A 38 -13.70 -6.68 -9.48
C GLY A 38 -14.01 -5.22 -9.15
N LEU A 39 -15.07 -4.92 -8.40
CA LEU A 39 -15.50 -3.54 -8.14
C LEU A 39 -14.76 -2.96 -6.94
N LEU A 40 -14.19 -1.76 -7.13
CA LEU A 40 -13.54 -0.99 -6.08
C LEU A 40 -14.53 0.00 -5.45
N ARG A 41 -15.18 -0.42 -4.38
CA ARG A 41 -16.27 0.32 -3.72
C ARG A 41 -15.76 1.32 -2.72
N TRP A 42 -16.44 2.47 -2.66
CA TRP A 42 -16.22 3.44 -1.62
C TRP A 42 -16.87 3.00 -0.31
N LYS A 43 -16.09 2.92 0.78
CA LYS A 43 -16.60 2.35 2.04
C LYS A 43 -17.65 3.23 2.73
N LYS A 44 -17.63 4.55 2.53
CA LYS A 44 -18.64 5.45 3.11
C LYS A 44 -20.03 5.20 2.53
N ASP A 45 -20.11 4.84 1.25
CA ASP A 45 -21.36 4.52 0.56
C ASP A 45 -21.06 3.49 -0.55
N PRO A 46 -21.22 2.19 -0.27
CA PRO A 46 -20.86 1.11 -1.19
C PRO A 46 -21.68 1.06 -2.49
N ARG A 47 -22.68 1.94 -2.64
CA ARG A 47 -23.36 2.16 -3.91
C ARG A 47 -22.45 2.81 -4.93
N PHE A 48 -21.38 3.49 -4.49
CA PHE A 48 -20.41 4.13 -5.37
C PHE A 48 -19.14 3.28 -5.53
N CYS A 49 -18.69 3.17 -6.77
CA CYS A 49 -17.49 2.48 -7.19
C CYS A 49 -16.53 3.47 -7.85
N VAL A 50 -15.24 3.17 -7.83
CA VAL A 50 -14.27 3.84 -8.69
C VAL A 50 -14.65 3.56 -10.14
N ASP A 51 -14.60 4.59 -10.97
CA ASP A 51 -15.00 4.56 -12.36
C ASP A 51 -14.10 5.49 -13.18
N ILE A 52 -13.96 5.18 -14.48
CA ILE A 52 -13.24 6.03 -15.42
C ILE A 52 -14.26 6.84 -16.22
N ARG A 53 -14.13 8.17 -16.17
CA ARG A 53 -15.11 9.09 -16.77
C ARG A 53 -15.40 8.74 -18.24
N ASP A 54 -16.67 8.63 -18.57
CA ASP A 54 -17.18 8.23 -19.90
C ASP A 54 -16.64 6.89 -20.42
N HIS A 55 -15.96 6.10 -19.58
CA HIS A 55 -15.23 4.89 -19.95
C HIS A 55 -14.26 5.08 -21.12
N LYS A 56 -13.59 6.24 -21.17
CA LYS A 56 -12.60 6.54 -22.22
C LYS A 56 -11.19 6.19 -21.75
N ALA A 57 -10.53 5.26 -22.43
CA ALA A 57 -9.15 4.83 -22.18
C ALA A 57 -8.07 5.79 -22.71
N THR A 58 -8.32 7.09 -22.61
CA THR A 58 -7.33 8.11 -23.00
C THR A 58 -6.45 8.41 -21.79
N ASN A 59 -5.13 8.33 -21.96
CA ASN A 59 -4.17 8.76 -20.96
C ASN A 59 -4.52 10.17 -20.45
N GLY A 60 -4.57 10.32 -19.13
CA GLY A 60 -4.96 11.55 -18.46
C GLY A 60 -6.45 11.74 -18.26
N ASN A 61 -7.29 10.78 -18.66
CA ASN A 61 -8.70 10.81 -18.30
C ASN A 61 -8.86 10.55 -16.79
N TYR A 62 -9.85 11.21 -16.18
CA TYR A 62 -9.98 11.23 -14.72
C TYR A 62 -10.68 9.99 -14.20
N ALA A 63 -10.20 9.53 -13.04
CA ALA A 63 -10.92 8.60 -12.20
C ALA A 63 -11.91 9.37 -11.31
N GLN A 64 -13.10 8.81 -11.15
CA GLN A 64 -14.21 9.38 -10.39
C GLN A 64 -14.86 8.29 -9.54
N ILE A 65 -15.83 8.69 -8.73
CA ILE A 65 -16.84 7.75 -8.25
C ILE A 65 -18.12 7.86 -9.05
N TRP A 66 -18.74 6.71 -9.28
CA TRP A 66 -20.05 6.60 -9.91
C TRP A 66 -20.83 5.47 -9.26
N GLU A 67 -22.16 5.51 -9.33
CA GLU A 67 -22.99 4.39 -8.93
C GLU A 67 -22.47 3.10 -9.57
N CYS A 68 -22.24 2.07 -8.76
CA CYS A 68 -21.71 0.80 -9.21
C CYS A 68 -22.64 0.22 -10.27
N ASP A 69 -22.22 0.30 -11.54
CA ASP A 69 -22.97 -0.26 -12.64
C ASP A 69 -22.93 -1.80 -12.54
N GLN A 70 -24.09 -2.44 -12.70
CA GLN A 70 -24.21 -3.89 -12.76
C GLN A 70 -23.72 -4.45 -14.10
N VAL A 71 -23.40 -3.59 -15.08
CA VAL A 71 -22.65 -3.96 -16.28
C VAL A 71 -21.19 -4.19 -15.89
N ALA A 72 -20.93 -5.38 -15.36
CA ALA A 72 -19.71 -5.87 -14.70
C ALA A 72 -18.38 -5.74 -15.47
N SER A 73 -18.32 -5.06 -16.62
CA SER A 73 -17.09 -4.89 -17.39
C SER A 73 -16.51 -3.48 -17.36
N LYS A 74 -17.29 -2.43 -17.10
CA LYS A 74 -16.82 -1.05 -17.34
C LYS A 74 -16.13 -0.39 -16.15
N ALA A 75 -16.49 -0.74 -14.92
CA ALA A 75 -15.97 -0.14 -13.69
C ALA A 75 -15.22 -1.15 -12.80
N THR A 76 -14.66 -2.21 -13.41
CA THR A 76 -13.93 -3.25 -12.68
C THR A 76 -12.43 -3.07 -12.77
N PHE A 77 -11.73 -3.39 -11.70
CA PHE A 77 -10.29 -3.24 -11.56
C PHE A 77 -9.68 -4.54 -11.03
N ALA A 78 -8.47 -4.84 -11.48
CA ALA A 78 -7.60 -5.83 -10.86
C ALA A 78 -6.67 -5.13 -9.87
N VAL A 79 -6.62 -5.65 -8.65
CA VAL A 79 -5.70 -5.19 -7.60
C VAL A 79 -4.64 -6.27 -7.39
N ASP A 80 -3.40 -5.85 -7.17
CA ASP A 80 -2.31 -6.77 -6.89
C ASP A 80 -2.58 -7.61 -5.62
N PRO A 81 -2.54 -8.95 -5.71
CA PRO A 81 -2.87 -9.83 -4.58
C PRO A 81 -1.88 -9.75 -3.42
N THR A 82 -0.70 -9.18 -3.63
CA THR A 82 0.28 -8.94 -2.55
C THR A 82 -0.11 -7.75 -1.66
N GLY A 83 -1.12 -6.97 -2.06
CA GLY A 83 -1.53 -5.74 -1.39
C GLY A 83 -0.65 -4.52 -1.74
N VAL A 84 0.41 -4.70 -2.54
CA VAL A 84 1.23 -3.60 -3.04
C VAL A 84 1.45 -3.78 -4.54
N GLY A 85 0.93 -2.86 -5.34
CA GLY A 85 1.08 -2.94 -6.79
C GLY A 85 0.16 -2.02 -7.55
N ARG A 86 -0.07 -2.31 -8.82
CA ARG A 86 -0.92 -1.49 -9.67
C ARG A 86 -2.39 -1.81 -9.44
N ILE A 87 -3.24 -0.80 -9.60
CA ILE A 87 -4.68 -0.97 -9.77
C ILE A 87 -4.93 -0.83 -11.28
N ILE A 88 -5.24 -1.95 -11.93
CA ILE A 88 -5.34 -2.07 -13.38
C ILE A 88 -6.81 -2.03 -13.77
N TRP A 89 -7.18 -1.21 -14.76
CA TRP A 89 -8.56 -1.20 -15.24
C TRP A 89 -8.83 -2.46 -16.07
N SER A 90 -9.83 -3.26 -15.69
CA SER A 90 -10.06 -4.57 -16.31
C SER A 90 -10.48 -4.49 -17.79
N LEU A 91 -11.16 -3.41 -18.20
CA LEU A 91 -11.54 -3.19 -19.61
C LEU A 91 -10.35 -2.85 -20.49
N HIS A 92 -9.32 -2.23 -19.89
CA HIS A 92 -8.12 -1.72 -20.56
C HIS A 92 -6.90 -2.08 -19.71
N PRO A 93 -6.39 -3.32 -19.79
CA PRO A 93 -5.29 -3.80 -18.95
C PRO A 93 -3.97 -3.04 -19.11
N GLU A 94 -3.87 -2.24 -20.17
CA GLU A 94 -2.79 -1.29 -20.41
C GLU A 94 -2.93 0.02 -19.61
N GLN A 95 -4.06 0.26 -18.95
CA GLN A 95 -4.36 1.47 -18.18
C GLN A 95 -4.35 1.19 -16.68
N CYS A 96 -3.60 2.01 -15.95
CA CYS A 96 -3.41 1.91 -14.52
C CYS A 96 -3.87 3.18 -13.82
N LEU A 97 -4.35 3.04 -12.59
CA LEU A 97 -4.67 4.16 -11.72
C LEU A 97 -3.38 4.91 -11.35
N ASP A 98 -3.38 6.22 -11.55
CA ASP A 98 -2.17 7.03 -11.65
C ASP A 98 -2.34 8.37 -10.92
N VAL A 99 -1.34 8.76 -10.12
CA VAL A 99 -1.26 10.10 -9.53
C VAL A 99 -0.74 11.07 -10.58
N ARG A 100 -1.63 11.95 -11.05
CA ARG A 100 -1.36 12.80 -12.20
C ARG A 100 -0.05 13.56 -12.09
N ASP A 101 0.77 13.47 -13.14
CA ASP A 101 2.01 14.22 -13.32
C ASP A 101 3.02 14.03 -12.16
N LYS A 102 2.93 12.91 -11.41
CA LYS A 102 3.77 12.64 -10.20
C LYS A 102 3.67 13.74 -9.14
N ASN A 103 2.57 14.49 -9.15
CA ASN A 103 2.40 15.61 -8.25
C ASN A 103 1.75 15.15 -6.95
N TRP A 104 2.54 15.11 -5.88
CA TRP A 104 2.12 14.66 -4.54
C TRP A 104 1.46 15.76 -3.69
N VAL A 105 1.05 16.88 -4.28
CA VAL A 105 0.31 17.93 -3.55
C VAL A 105 -1.11 17.46 -3.27
N ASN A 106 -1.61 17.72 -2.06
CA ASN A 106 -2.98 17.39 -1.66
C ASN A 106 -3.99 18.01 -2.64
N GLY A 107 -4.96 17.20 -3.05
CA GLY A 107 -5.98 17.59 -4.02
C GLY A 107 -5.57 17.39 -5.48
N ASN A 108 -4.37 16.89 -5.76
CA ASN A 108 -4.04 16.45 -7.10
C ASN A 108 -4.93 15.26 -7.51
N TYR A 109 -5.35 15.24 -8.76
CA TYR A 109 -6.34 14.29 -9.26
C TYR A 109 -5.74 12.93 -9.56
N ILE A 110 -6.57 11.91 -9.43
CA ILE A 110 -6.29 10.59 -9.97
C ILE A 110 -6.73 10.52 -11.41
N GLN A 111 -5.87 9.96 -12.24
CA GLN A 111 -6.12 9.70 -13.65
C GLN A 111 -5.92 8.21 -13.96
N ILE A 112 -6.25 7.84 -15.19
CA ILE A 112 -5.65 6.66 -15.82
C ILE A 112 -4.49 7.08 -16.69
N TRP A 113 -3.47 6.24 -16.70
CA TRP A 113 -2.35 6.37 -17.61
C TRP A 113 -1.89 4.99 -18.05
N GLN A 114 -1.16 4.94 -19.17
CA GLN A 114 -0.52 3.71 -19.60
C GLN A 114 0.30 3.13 -18.45
N CYS A 115 0.11 1.84 -18.15
CA CYS A 115 0.89 1.14 -17.14
C CYS A 115 2.37 1.11 -17.54
N ILE A 116 3.23 1.76 -16.75
CA ILE A 116 4.67 1.89 -17.03
C ILE A 116 5.48 1.25 -15.88
N GLY A 117 6.61 0.61 -16.22
CA GLY A 117 7.53 -0.04 -15.27
C GLY A 117 8.32 0.96 -14.41
N PRO A 118 8.91 0.48 -13.31
CA PRO A 118 8.57 0.94 -11.95
C PRO A 118 8.28 2.45 -11.88
N ASP A 119 7.00 2.81 -11.80
CA ASP A 119 6.57 4.19 -11.61
C ASP A 119 5.76 4.34 -10.32
N MET A 120 6.27 5.12 -9.38
CA MET A 120 5.75 5.17 -8.00
C MET A 120 4.37 5.83 -7.90
N ASP A 121 4.00 6.64 -8.88
CA ASP A 121 2.65 7.24 -9.03
C ASP A 121 1.59 6.23 -9.49
N GLN A 122 1.98 5.02 -9.91
CA GLN A 122 1.08 3.94 -10.29
C GLN A 122 1.08 2.76 -9.31
N ILE A 123 1.85 2.85 -8.23
CA ILE A 123 1.92 1.82 -7.19
C ILE A 123 1.09 2.24 -5.99
N TRP A 124 0.17 1.35 -5.62
CA TRP A 124 -0.78 1.54 -4.54
C TRP A 124 -0.58 0.47 -3.49
N MET A 125 -0.69 0.87 -2.23
CA MET A 125 -0.84 -0.07 -1.12
C MET A 125 -2.33 -0.24 -0.85
N PHE A 126 -2.86 -1.41 -1.20
CA PHE A 126 -4.20 -1.80 -0.83
C PHE A 126 -4.09 -2.63 0.44
N GLY A 127 -4.60 -2.08 1.55
CA GLY A 127 -4.78 -2.85 2.76
C GLY A 127 -5.77 -3.97 2.47
N ILE A 128 -5.27 -5.16 2.12
CA ILE A 128 -5.99 -6.40 2.30
C ILE A 128 -6.31 -6.42 3.78
N VAL A 129 -7.50 -5.96 4.14
CA VAL A 129 -8.17 -6.42 5.34
C VAL A 129 -8.61 -7.83 4.98
N PRO A 130 -7.86 -8.90 5.32
CA PRO A 130 -8.54 -10.18 5.48
C PRO A 130 -9.71 -9.87 6.41
N ALA A 131 -10.92 -10.28 6.04
CA ALA A 131 -12.11 -10.08 6.85
C ALA A 131 -11.73 -10.33 8.30
N MET A 132 -11.65 -9.26 9.07
CA MET A 132 -11.13 -9.34 10.43
C MET A 132 -12.09 -10.31 11.13
N PRO A 133 -11.64 -11.47 11.62
CA PRO A 133 -12.51 -12.29 12.44
C PRO A 133 -13.04 -11.40 13.57
N PRO A 134 -14.29 -11.61 14.04
CA PRO A 134 -14.79 -10.85 15.18
C PRO A 134 -13.73 -10.87 16.27
N PRO A 135 -13.46 -9.74 16.95
CA PRO A 135 -12.33 -9.64 17.86
C PRO A 135 -12.36 -10.85 18.78
N PRO A 136 -11.32 -11.72 18.80
CA PRO A 136 -11.26 -12.74 19.81
C PRO A 136 -11.31 -12.00 21.14
N THR A 137 -12.16 -12.49 22.05
CA THR A 137 -12.24 -12.03 23.43
C THR A 137 -10.82 -11.73 23.91
N PRO A 138 -10.51 -10.53 24.44
CA PRO A 138 -9.13 -10.14 24.70
C PRO A 138 -8.49 -11.18 25.62
N LEU A 139 -7.59 -11.98 25.04
CA LEU A 139 -6.64 -12.77 25.80
C LEU A 139 -5.70 -11.76 26.47
N PRO A 140 -5.29 -11.99 27.73
CA PRO A 140 -4.32 -11.13 28.38
C PRO A 140 -3.06 -11.04 27.50
N LEU A 141 -2.65 -9.81 27.22
CA LEU A 141 -1.41 -9.50 26.50
C LEU A 141 -0.25 -10.25 27.18
N PRO A 142 0.67 -10.91 26.45
CA PRO A 142 1.89 -11.39 27.07
C PRO A 142 2.69 -10.17 27.51
N THR A 143 2.67 -9.87 28.80
CA THR A 143 3.38 -8.75 29.43
C THR A 143 4.86 -9.03 29.63
N THR A 144 5.41 -10.04 28.96
CA THR A 144 6.82 -10.39 29.06
C THR A 144 7.55 -9.75 27.89
N PRO A 145 8.44 -8.78 28.14
CA PRO A 145 9.36 -8.31 27.10
C PRO A 145 10.11 -9.50 26.52
N SER A 146 10.05 -9.68 25.21
CA SER A 146 10.88 -10.64 24.50
C SER A 146 12.12 -9.94 23.96
N LYS A 147 13.28 -10.53 24.28
CA LYS A 147 14.56 -10.19 23.67
C LYS A 147 14.84 -11.21 22.57
N HIS A 148 15.05 -10.73 21.36
CA HIS A 148 15.39 -11.57 20.22
C HIS A 148 16.85 -11.33 19.85
N GLU A 149 17.62 -12.40 19.68
CA GLU A 149 19.04 -12.34 19.31
C GLU A 149 19.25 -13.06 17.98
N GLY A 150 19.96 -12.43 17.05
CA GLY A 150 20.32 -13.07 15.80
C GLY A 150 20.75 -12.12 14.69
N THR A 151 20.76 -12.66 13.48
CA THR A 151 21.13 -11.93 12.25
C THR A 151 19.94 -11.19 11.66
N ILE A 152 20.16 -9.95 11.26
CA ILE A 152 19.18 -9.18 10.48
C ILE A 152 19.49 -9.40 9.00
N ARG A 153 18.54 -9.98 8.26
CA ARG A 153 18.72 -10.37 6.85
C ARG A 153 17.93 -9.49 5.90
N TRP A 154 18.45 -9.30 4.70
CA TRP A 154 17.74 -8.59 3.65
C TRP A 154 16.63 -9.48 3.06
N ALA A 155 15.38 -9.02 3.13
CA ALA A 155 14.20 -9.79 2.71
C ALA A 155 14.25 -10.31 1.25
N THR A 156 14.81 -9.54 0.30
CA THR A 156 14.92 -9.96 -1.10
C THR A 156 16.23 -10.68 -1.43
N HIS A 157 17.19 -10.65 -0.52
CA HIS A 157 18.52 -11.26 -0.64
C HIS A 157 18.89 -11.94 0.68
N PRO A 158 18.29 -13.10 1.02
CA PRO A 158 18.41 -13.75 2.33
C PRO A 158 19.84 -14.22 2.68
N GLU A 159 20.73 -14.20 1.70
CA GLU A 159 22.18 -14.43 1.82
C GLU A 159 22.95 -13.22 2.35
N LYS A 160 22.33 -12.04 2.40
CA LYS A 160 22.93 -10.79 2.88
C LYS A 160 22.45 -10.42 4.28
N CYS A 161 23.39 -10.09 5.15
CA CYS A 161 23.19 -9.74 6.55
C CYS A 161 23.64 -8.30 6.81
N PHE A 162 22.97 -7.65 7.76
CA PHE A 162 23.45 -6.42 8.38
C PHE A 162 24.73 -6.73 9.16
N ASP A 163 25.80 -5.98 8.94
CA ASP A 163 27.13 -6.25 9.50
C ASP A 163 27.79 -4.96 10.02
N VAL A 164 28.50 -5.08 11.14
CA VAL A 164 29.40 -4.04 11.64
C VAL A 164 30.66 -4.08 10.79
N LYS A 165 30.85 -3.05 9.95
CA LYS A 165 31.94 -3.00 8.99
C LYS A 165 33.29 -3.29 9.63
N ASP A 166 34.06 -4.18 9.00
CA ASP A 166 35.38 -4.63 9.43
C ASP A 166 35.41 -5.22 10.85
N SER A 167 34.24 -5.58 11.42
CA SER A 167 34.07 -6.03 12.80
C SER A 167 34.63 -5.05 13.86
N LEU A 168 34.64 -3.75 13.56
CA LEU A 168 35.19 -2.73 14.45
C LEU A 168 34.13 -2.16 15.41
N ALA A 169 34.25 -2.44 16.71
CA ALA A 169 33.32 -1.96 17.75
C ALA A 169 33.62 -0.53 18.23
N GLN A 170 34.05 0.37 17.33
CA GLN A 170 34.39 1.76 17.67
C GLN A 170 33.20 2.69 17.41
N ASP A 171 33.07 3.73 18.25
CA ASP A 171 32.05 4.76 18.06
C ASP A 171 32.19 5.44 16.70
N GLY A 172 31.06 5.60 16.00
CA GLY A 172 31.04 6.17 14.65
C GLY A 172 31.46 5.19 13.54
N ASN A 173 31.72 3.91 13.87
CA ASN A 173 31.90 2.89 12.84
C ASN A 173 30.62 2.73 11.99
N ARG A 174 30.80 2.33 10.74
CA ARG A 174 29.71 2.18 9.78
C ARG A 174 29.15 0.77 9.83
N MET A 175 27.87 0.67 9.52
CA MET A 175 27.21 -0.59 9.22
C MET A 175 27.19 -0.80 7.71
N ASP A 176 27.36 -2.04 7.27
CA ASP A 176 27.23 -2.42 5.87
C ASP A 176 26.37 -3.68 5.70
N ILE A 177 26.28 -4.13 4.45
CA ILE A 177 25.55 -5.33 4.05
C ILE A 177 26.57 -6.31 3.50
N TRP A 178 26.74 -7.44 4.18
CA TRP A 178 27.75 -8.45 3.85
C TRP A 178 27.11 -9.84 3.69
N ASP A 179 27.85 -10.79 3.12
CA ASP A 179 27.37 -12.18 3.07
C ASP A 179 27.18 -12.72 4.49
N CYS A 180 26.04 -13.37 4.75
CA CYS A 180 25.72 -13.93 6.05
C CYS A 180 26.72 -15.03 6.43
N VAL A 181 27.54 -14.76 7.44
CA VAL A 181 28.47 -15.73 8.02
C VAL A 181 27.90 -16.26 9.33
N LYS A 182 27.89 -17.60 9.47
CA LYS A 182 27.40 -18.25 10.69
C LYS A 182 28.31 -17.91 11.88
N ASP A 183 27.69 -17.60 13.02
CA ASP A 183 28.37 -17.30 14.28
C ASP A 183 29.33 -16.09 14.21
N GLN A 184 29.18 -15.25 13.19
CA GLN A 184 29.94 -14.01 13.05
C GLN A 184 29.39 -12.94 13.99
N ALA A 185 30.21 -12.50 14.94
CA ALA A 185 29.81 -11.56 15.99
C ALA A 185 29.39 -10.19 15.45
N SER A 186 30.02 -9.72 14.37
CA SER A 186 29.66 -8.44 13.72
C SER A 186 28.28 -8.43 13.07
N MET A 187 27.61 -9.59 12.98
CA MET A 187 26.27 -9.74 12.41
C MET A 187 25.20 -10.12 13.45
N GLN A 188 25.58 -10.27 14.73
CA GLN A 188 24.63 -10.61 15.80
C GLN A 188 24.13 -9.34 16.46
N PHE A 189 22.81 -9.17 16.44
CA PHE A 189 22.15 -8.04 17.07
C PHE A 189 21.02 -8.51 17.97
N THR A 190 20.74 -7.72 18.99
CA THR A 190 19.64 -7.97 19.91
C THR A 190 18.55 -6.94 19.72
N TRP A 191 17.32 -7.40 19.50
CA TRP A 191 16.14 -6.55 19.50
C TRP A 191 15.40 -6.71 20.82
N ASP A 192 15.16 -5.59 21.51
CA ASP A 192 14.40 -5.56 22.74
C ASP A 192 13.03 -4.93 22.48
N SER A 193 11.97 -5.70 22.70
CA SER A 193 10.59 -5.23 22.57
C SER A 193 10.18 -4.24 23.68
N ALA A 194 10.92 -4.15 24.78
CA ALA A 194 10.67 -3.20 25.86
C ALA A 194 10.97 -1.75 25.45
N ASP A 195 12.05 -1.52 24.70
CA ASP A 195 12.49 -0.19 24.28
C ASP A 195 12.38 0.05 22.77
N GLY A 196 12.10 -1.00 21.99
CA GLY A 196 11.95 -0.94 20.54
C GLY A 196 13.28 -0.72 19.81
N LYS A 197 14.42 -1.03 20.43
CA LYS A 197 15.75 -0.78 19.86
C LYS A 197 16.47 -2.06 19.48
N ILE A 198 17.44 -1.88 18.59
CA ILE A 198 18.45 -2.89 18.23
C ILE A 198 19.74 -2.49 18.98
N HIS A 199 20.29 -3.42 19.75
CA HIS A 199 21.56 -3.30 20.49
C HIS A 199 22.58 -4.30 19.97
#